data_AF-A0A2J6WRA3-F1
#
_entry.id   AF-A0A2J6WRA3-F1
#
_cell.length_a   1.000
_cell.length_b   1.000
_cell.length_c   1.000
_cell.angle_alpha   90.00
_cell.angle_beta   90.00
_cell.angle_gamma   90.00
#
_symmetry.space_group_name_H-M   'P 1'
#
loop_
_entity.id
_entity.type
_entity.pdbx_description
1 polymer ?
#
loop_
_entity_poly.entity_id
_entity_poly.type
_entity_poly.pdbx_seq_one_letter_code
_entity_poly.pdbx_strand_id
1 'polypeptide(L)'
;MSVDFNNWICPTPLRDYPAIVMGHGAGGKLSAELITHLFLPAFGGPHGPLADAALIDAGGARLAISTDSFVVRPLFFPGGNIGELAINGTINDIAMMGAQPL
;
A
#
# COMPACT_ATOMS: atom_id res chain seq x y z
N MET A 1 38.76 4.66 -2.63
CA MET A 1 37.73 4.60 -1.58
C MET A 1 36.91 3.35 -1.87
N SER A 2 37.25 2.22 -1.26
CA SER A 2 36.55 0.95 -1.49
C SER A 2 35.31 0.90 -0.62
N VAL A 3 34.15 0.60 -1.22
CA VAL A 3 32.91 0.40 -0.48
C VAL A 3 33.02 -0.94 0.26
N ASP A 4 32.96 -0.92 1.58
CA ASP A 4 32.92 -2.12 2.41
C ASP A 4 31.47 -2.57 2.60
N PHE A 5 31.14 -3.72 2.00
CA PHE A 5 29.81 -4.31 2.04
C PHE A 5 29.58 -5.19 3.27
N ASN A 6 30.61 -5.51 4.05
CA ASN A 6 30.50 -6.46 5.18
C ASN A 6 29.86 -5.85 6.44
N ASN A 7 29.66 -4.53 6.47
CA ASN A 7 29.14 -3.83 7.64
C ASN A 7 27.78 -3.16 7.40
N TRP A 8 27.04 -3.63 6.39
CA TRP A 8 25.70 -3.15 6.10
C TRP A 8 24.71 -3.87 7.01
N ILE A 9 24.43 -3.24 8.14
CA ILE A 9 23.33 -3.63 9.00
C ILE A 9 22.08 -2.98 8.40
N CYS A 10 21.20 -3.79 7.79
CA CYS A 10 19.83 -3.36 7.59
C CYS A 10 19.26 -3.06 8.98
N PRO A 11 18.92 -1.80 9.32
CA PRO A 11 18.48 -1.47 10.66
C PRO A 11 17.29 -2.36 10.97
N THR A 12 17.44 -3.22 11.98
CA THR A 12 16.37 -4.09 12.42
C THR A 12 15.25 -3.16 12.89
N PRO A 13 14.04 -3.25 12.33
CA PRO A 13 12.95 -2.39 12.77
C PRO A 13 12.77 -2.55 14.27
N LEU A 14 12.86 -1.44 14.97
CA LEU A 14 12.47 -1.40 16.38
C LEU A 14 10.96 -1.58 16.37
N ARG A 15 10.46 -2.69 16.94
CA ARG A 15 9.02 -3.00 16.93
C ARG A 15 8.16 -1.90 17.54
N ASP A 16 8.74 -1.10 18.42
CA ASP A 16 8.05 -0.05 19.17
C ASP A 16 8.51 1.34 18.72
N TYR A 17 7.84 1.88 17.70
CA TYR A 17 7.97 3.29 17.33
C TYR A 17 6.97 4.10 18.17
N PRO A 18 7.40 5.08 18.99
CA PRO A 18 6.49 5.90 19.80
C PRO A 18 5.64 6.88 18.96
N ALA A 19 5.97 7.05 17.67
CA ALA A 19 5.28 7.94 16.74
C ALA A 19 5.39 7.45 15.28
N ILE A 20 4.49 7.94 14.42
CA ILE A 20 4.54 7.66 12.98
C ILE A 20 5.75 8.38 12.35
N VAL A 21 6.59 7.63 11.65
CA VAL A 21 7.69 8.14 10.82
C VAL A 21 7.41 7.94 9.33
N MET A 22 8.15 8.64 8.46
CA MET A 22 8.02 8.55 6.99
C MET A 22 8.05 7.12 6.45
N GLY A 23 8.84 6.23 7.08
CA GLY A 23 8.92 4.83 6.68
C GLY A 23 7.60 4.05 6.75
N HIS A 24 6.66 4.47 7.60
CA HIS A 24 5.34 3.84 7.67
C HIS A 24 4.45 4.16 6.46
N GLY A 25 4.76 5.21 5.68
CA GLY A 25 4.05 5.57 4.44
C GLY A 25 4.81 5.20 3.16
N ALA A 26 5.94 4.49 3.27
CA ALA A 26 6.81 4.21 2.12
C ALA A 26 6.48 2.92 1.37
N GLY A 27 5.49 2.14 1.83
CA GLY A 27 5.08 0.86 1.21
C GLY A 27 6.01 -0.31 1.50
N GLY A 28 6.98 -0.15 2.40
CA GLY A 28 7.97 -1.18 2.74
C GLY A 28 7.66 -1.92 4.04
N LYS A 29 8.71 -2.46 4.67
CA LYS A 29 8.61 -3.26 5.90
C LYS A 29 7.88 -2.56 7.05
N LEU A 30 8.17 -1.27 7.27
CA LEU A 30 7.51 -0.49 8.33
C LEU A 30 6.01 -0.29 8.06
N SER A 31 5.60 -0.07 6.80
CA SER A 31 4.17 -0.03 6.43
C SER A 31 3.47 -1.36 6.72
N ALA A 32 4.10 -2.48 6.35
CA ALA A 32 3.55 -3.81 6.60
C ALA A 32 3.45 -4.14 8.10
N GLU A 33 4.45 -3.74 8.90
CA GLU A 33 4.43 -3.89 10.36
C GLU A 33 3.31 -3.05 10.99
N LEU A 34 3.12 -1.79 10.55
CA LEU A 34 2.02 -0.94 11.01
C LEU A 34 0.64 -1.58 10.71
N ILE A 35 0.44 -2.09 9.50
CA ILE A 35 -0.80 -2.79 9.13
C ILE A 35 -1.01 -4.03 9.99
N THR A 36 0.03 -4.85 10.14
CA THR A 36 -0.05 -6.14 10.83
C THR A 36 -0.27 -6.00 12.34
N HIS A 37 0.37 -5.01 12.97
CA HIS A 37 0.40 -4.89 14.42
C HIS A 37 -0.56 -3.83 14.98
N LEU A 38 -1.06 -2.90 14.17
CA LEU A 38 -2.02 -1.88 14.60
C LEU A 38 -3.38 -2.06 13.93
N PHE A 39 -3.45 -2.07 12.59
CA PHE A 39 -4.73 -2.04 11.88
C PHE A 39 -5.44 -3.40 11.87
N LEU A 40 -4.73 -4.50 11.59
CA LEU A 40 -5.32 -5.84 11.57
C LEU A 40 -5.89 -6.27 12.93
N PRO A 41 -5.24 -6.04 14.09
CA PRO A 41 -5.84 -6.37 15.38
C PRO A 41 -7.08 -5.53 15.72
N ALA A 42 -7.14 -4.29 15.23
CA ALA A 42 -8.24 -3.36 15.53
C ALA A 42 -9.44 -3.50 14.59
N PHE A 43 -9.20 -3.80 13.31
CA PHE A 43 -10.21 -3.78 12.24
C PHE A 43 -10.27 -5.06 11.42
N GLY A 44 -9.34 -5.99 11.63
CA GLY A 44 -9.30 -7.27 10.92
C GLY A 44 -10.54 -8.12 11.22
N GLY A 45 -11.02 -8.79 10.19
CA GLY A 45 -12.14 -9.74 10.24
C GLY A 45 -11.90 -10.91 9.27
N PRO A 46 -12.92 -11.73 8.97
CA PRO A 46 -12.79 -12.88 8.07
C PRO A 46 -12.62 -12.51 6.57
N HIS A 47 -12.29 -11.25 6.27
CA HIS A 47 -12.41 -10.62 4.96
C HIS A 47 -11.31 -10.99 3.94
N GLY A 48 -10.53 -12.04 4.21
CA GLY A 48 -9.54 -12.58 3.28
C GLY A 48 -8.16 -11.95 3.42
N PRO A 49 -7.24 -12.29 2.48
CA PRO A 49 -5.85 -11.82 2.53
C PRO A 49 -5.77 -10.30 2.35
N LEU A 50 -4.68 -9.69 2.85
CA LEU A 50 -4.29 -8.34 2.47
C LEU A 50 -3.94 -8.35 0.97
N ALA A 51 -4.92 -8.00 0.14
CA ALA A 51 -4.84 -7.94 -1.32
C ALA A 51 -5.11 -6.51 -1.81
N ASP A 52 -4.98 -6.29 -3.11
CA ASP A 52 -5.11 -4.97 -3.73
C ASP A 52 -6.56 -4.43 -3.73
N ALA A 53 -7.56 -5.25 -3.39
CA ALA A 53 -8.92 -4.79 -3.16
C ALA A 53 -9.67 -5.68 -2.15
N ALA A 54 -10.68 -5.10 -1.49
CA ALA A 54 -11.66 -5.85 -0.73
C ALA A 54 -12.71 -6.46 -1.66
N LEU A 55 -13.06 -7.73 -1.43
CA LEU A 55 -14.13 -8.41 -2.17
C LEU A 55 -15.42 -8.39 -1.34
N ILE A 56 -16.48 -7.84 -1.92
CA ILE A 56 -17.76 -7.63 -1.23
C ILE A 56 -18.90 -8.17 -2.09
N ASP A 57 -19.73 -9.03 -1.50
CA ASP A 57 -20.96 -9.48 -2.13
C ASP A 57 -22.06 -8.45 -1.87
N ALA A 58 -22.58 -7.84 -2.93
CA ALA A 58 -23.60 -6.80 -2.86
C ALA A 58 -24.61 -6.96 -4.00
N GLY A 59 -25.89 -7.10 -3.66
CA GLY A 59 -26.98 -7.15 -4.65
C GLY A 59 -26.89 -8.32 -5.65
N GLY A 60 -26.28 -9.44 -5.26
CA GLY A 60 -26.07 -10.60 -6.13
C GLY A 60 -24.86 -10.49 -7.06
N ALA A 61 -24.08 -9.40 -6.97
CA ALA A 61 -22.80 -9.25 -7.63
C ALA A 61 -21.65 -9.38 -6.63
N ARG A 62 -20.49 -9.82 -7.12
CA ARG A 62 -19.23 -9.82 -6.38
C ARG A 62 -18.39 -8.64 -6.84
N LEU A 63 -18.20 -7.67 -5.96
CA LEU A 63 -17.50 -6.42 -6.25
C LEU A 63 -16.08 -6.46 -5.71
N ALA A 64 -15.13 -5.89 -6.46
CA ALA A 64 -13.81 -5.52 -5.96
C ALA A 64 -13.81 -4.02 -5.67
N ILE A 65 -13.42 -3.63 -4.45
CA ILE A 65 -13.33 -2.24 -4.04
C ILE A 65 -11.91 -1.96 -3.56
N SER A 66 -11.20 -1.09 -4.28
CA SER A 66 -9.91 -0.53 -3.86
C SER A 66 -10.05 0.97 -3.60
N THR A 67 -9.16 1.52 -2.80
CA THR A 67 -9.01 2.95 -2.60
C THR A 67 -7.54 3.28 -2.40
N ASP A 68 -7.11 4.38 -3.01
CA ASP A 68 -5.76 4.88 -2.90
C ASP A 68 -5.74 6.40 -2.74
N SER A 69 -4.70 6.89 -2.08
CA SER A 69 -4.43 8.32 -1.93
C SER A 69 -3.10 8.68 -2.55
N PHE A 70 -3.08 9.71 -3.40
CA PHE A 70 -1.91 10.09 -4.18
C PHE A 70 -1.32 11.40 -3.65
N VAL A 71 -0.07 11.37 -3.21
CA VAL A 71 0.64 12.50 -2.59
C VAL A 71 1.91 12.91 -3.34
N VAL A 72 2.04 12.47 -4.60
CA VAL A 72 3.23 12.71 -5.43
C VAL A 72 3.51 14.20 -5.63
N ARG A 73 4.79 14.58 -5.62
CA ARG A 73 5.28 15.92 -5.94
C ARG A 73 6.52 15.84 -6.84
N PRO A 74 6.64 16.71 -7.86
CA PRO A 74 5.68 17.73 -8.31
C PRO A 74 4.38 17.11 -8.88
N LEU A 75 3.32 17.91 -9.03
CA LEU A 75 2.03 17.42 -9.54
C LEU A 75 2.07 17.00 -11.02
N PHE A 76 3.00 17.57 -11.79
CA PHE A 76 3.30 17.24 -13.18
C PHE A 76 4.77 16.88 -13.29
N PHE A 77 5.09 15.76 -13.93
CA PHE A 77 6.44 15.22 -14.02
C PHE A 77 6.67 14.57 -15.40
N PRO A 78 7.94 14.35 -15.81
CA PRO A 78 8.21 13.65 -17.06
C PRO A 78 7.53 12.27 -17.08
N GLY A 79 6.63 12.06 -18.03
CA GLY A 79 5.87 10.81 -18.18
C GLY A 79 4.49 10.80 -17.52
N GLY A 80 4.04 11.88 -16.88
CA GLY A 80 2.64 11.99 -16.45
C GLY A 80 2.33 13.08 -15.43
N ASN A 81 1.21 12.92 -14.73
CA ASN A 81 0.77 13.81 -13.68
C ASN A 81 0.02 13.06 -12.56
N ILE A 82 -0.30 13.75 -11.47
CA ILE A 82 -1.01 13.16 -10.32
C ILE A 82 -2.38 12.57 -10.71
N GLY A 83 -3.09 13.17 -11.67
CA GLY A 83 -4.38 12.67 -12.14
C GLY A 83 -4.25 11.37 -12.92
N GLU A 84 -3.30 11.29 -13.85
CA GLU A 84 -2.98 10.06 -14.56
C GLU A 84 -2.52 8.96 -13.59
N LEU A 85 -1.68 9.29 -12.61
CA LEU A 85 -1.26 8.35 -11.58
C LEU A 85 -2.46 7.86 -10.76
N ALA A 86 -3.37 8.76 -10.39
CA ALA A 86 -4.53 8.41 -9.58
C ALA A 86 -5.48 7.46 -10.30
N ILE A 87 -5.74 7.73 -11.59
CA ILE A 87 -6.58 6.89 -12.44
C ILE A 87 -5.91 5.54 -12.68
N ASN A 88 -4.67 5.54 -13.15
CA ASN A 88 -3.96 4.31 -13.52
C ASN A 88 -3.70 3.42 -12.29
N GLY A 89 -3.30 3.99 -11.15
CA GLY A 89 -3.06 3.26 -9.91
C GLY A 89 -4.33 2.52 -9.45
N THR A 90 -5.43 3.26 -9.29
CA THR A 90 -6.69 2.67 -8.84
C THR A 90 -7.24 1.62 -9.82
N ILE A 91 -7.13 1.85 -11.14
CA ILE A 91 -7.54 0.87 -12.16
C ILE A 91 -6.67 -0.39 -12.08
N ASN A 92 -5.36 -0.25 -11.87
CA ASN A 92 -4.44 -1.38 -11.80
C ASN A 92 -4.79 -2.29 -10.62
N ASP A 93 -5.11 -1.74 -9.44
CA ASP A 93 -5.52 -2.54 -8.29
C ASP A 93 -6.76 -3.39 -8.59
N ILE A 94 -7.78 -2.78 -9.20
CA ILE A 94 -9.00 -3.49 -9.61
C ILE A 94 -8.67 -4.59 -10.64
N ALA A 95 -7.81 -4.28 -11.61
CA ALA A 95 -7.39 -5.23 -12.64
C ALA A 95 -6.57 -6.41 -12.07
N MET A 96 -5.70 -6.17 -11.07
CA MET A 96 -4.93 -7.24 -10.39
C MET A 96 -5.85 -8.23 -9.66
N MET A 97 -7.05 -7.79 -9.28
CA MET A 97 -8.08 -8.65 -8.70
C MET A 97 -8.91 -9.41 -9.75
N GLY A 98 -8.62 -9.23 -11.04
CA GLY A 98 -9.36 -9.83 -12.15
C GLY A 98 -10.75 -9.24 -12.35
N ALA A 99 -11.01 -8.06 -11.77
CA ALA A 99 -12.28 -7.36 -11.90
C ALA A 99 -12.26 -6.38 -13.09
N GLN A 100 -13.45 -6.12 -13.63
CA GLN A 100 -13.66 -5.09 -14.65
C GLN A 100 -14.01 -3.76 -13.96
N PRO A 101 -13.21 -2.69 -14.11
CA PRO A 101 -13.60 -1.36 -13.66
C PRO A 101 -14.92 -0.91 -14.31
N LEU A 102 -15.80 -0.29 -13.53
CA LEU A 102 -17.16 0.14 -13.89
C LEU A 102 -17.27 1.65 -14.08
#